data_AF-A0A7V8FNR5-F1
#
_entry.id   AF-A0A7V8FNR5-F1
#
_cell.length_a   1.000
_cell.length_b   1.000
_cell.length_c   1.000
_cell.angle_alpha   90.00
_cell.angle_beta   90.00
_cell.angle_gamma   90.00
#
_symmetry.space_group_name_H-M   'P 1'
#
loop_
_entity.id
_entity.type
_entity.pdbx_description
1 polymer ?
#
loop_
_entity_poly.entity_id
_entity_poly.type
_entity_poly.pdbx_seq_one_letter_code
_entity_poly.pdbx_strand_id
1 'polypeptide(L)'
;MGVARNVRLTVPHFVAIGHILRATSMVATVPEKMAQSMAEPFGLAYGAHPARLPQVAINLFWHTRVHRDPANQWLRALLADLFAEAA
;
A
#
# COMPACT_ATOMS: atom_id res chain seq x y z
N MET A 1 -18.26 18.46 5.80
CA MET A 1 -17.40 19.59 5.36
C MET A 1 -16.00 19.04 5.19
N GLY A 2 -15.66 18.71 3.95
CA GLY A 2 -14.54 17.82 3.61
C GLY A 2 -13.26 18.56 3.21
N VAL A 3 -12.16 17.82 3.17
CA VAL A 3 -10.86 18.33 2.70
C VAL A 3 -10.95 18.63 1.20
N ALA A 4 -10.88 19.91 0.83
CA ALA A 4 -10.82 20.33 -0.57
C ALA A 4 -9.47 19.96 -1.17
N ARG A 5 -9.47 19.36 -2.36
CA ARG A 5 -8.24 18.97 -3.08
C ARG A 5 -8.33 19.42 -4.54
N ASN A 6 -7.24 19.96 -5.06
CA ASN A 6 -7.10 20.27 -6.49
C ASN A 6 -6.56 19.04 -7.23
N VAL A 7 -7.44 18.27 -7.86
CA VAL A 7 -7.07 17.04 -8.57
C VAL A 7 -6.55 17.38 -9.97
N ARG A 8 -5.21 17.37 -10.13
CA ARG A 8 -4.53 17.66 -11.40
C ARG A 8 -4.47 16.45 -12.35
N LEU A 9 -4.44 15.24 -11.80
CA LEU A 9 -4.32 13.99 -12.55
C LEU A 9 -5.02 12.86 -11.79
N THR A 10 -5.69 11.97 -12.53
CA THR A 10 -6.24 10.72 -12.02
C THR A 10 -5.68 9.56 -12.84
N VAL A 11 -5.19 8.53 -12.16
CA VAL A 11 -4.64 7.32 -12.79
C VAL A 11 -5.37 6.08 -12.26
N PRO A 12 -5.50 5.01 -13.06
CA PRO A 12 -6.21 3.81 -12.62
C PRO A 12 -5.40 2.93 -11.66
N HIS A 13 -4.06 3.01 -11.69
CA HIS A 13 -3.16 2.14 -10.91
C HIS A 13 -1.91 2.90 -10.42
N PHE A 14 -1.23 2.34 -9.42
CA PHE A 14 -0.13 3.01 -8.70
C PHE A 14 1.24 3.00 -9.43
N VAL A 15 1.41 2.18 -10.47
CA VAL A 15 2.71 1.93 -11.14
C VAL A 15 3.40 3.22 -11.60
N ALA A 16 2.64 4.19 -12.13
CA ALA A 16 3.19 5.43 -12.67
C ALA A 16 3.48 6.52 -11.62
N ILE A 17 3.01 6.37 -10.38
CA ILE A 17 3.00 7.47 -9.39
C ILE A 17 4.43 7.95 -9.10
N GLY A 18 5.41 7.06 -8.99
CA GLY A 18 6.79 7.44 -8.64
C GLY A 18 7.40 8.34 -9.71
N HIS A 19 7.25 7.95 -10.97
CA HIS A 19 7.69 8.74 -12.12
C HIS A 19 6.98 10.10 -12.19
N ILE A 20 5.67 10.13 -11.94
CA ILE A 20 4.87 11.36 -11.96
C ILE A 20 5.33 12.31 -10.85
N LEU A 21 5.47 11.84 -9.62
CA LEU A 21 5.87 12.67 -8.48
C LEU A 21 7.32 13.16 -8.61
N ARG A 22 8.21 12.34 -9.17
CA ARG A 22 9.59 12.77 -9.44
C ARG A 22 9.67 13.90 -10.47
N ALA A 23 8.75 13.92 -11.44
CA ALA A 23 8.76 14.88 -12.54
C ALA A 23 7.88 16.13 -12.30
N THR A 24 7.16 16.21 -11.17
CA THR A 24 6.17 17.27 -10.93
C THR A 24 6.14 17.72 -9.48
N SER A 25 5.48 18.84 -9.20
CA SER A 25 5.25 19.32 -7.82
C SER A 25 3.93 18.81 -7.22
N MET A 26 3.39 17.70 -7.76
CA MET A 26 2.17 17.09 -7.23
C MET A 26 2.47 16.30 -5.95
N VAL A 27 1.42 16.00 -5.18
CA VAL A 27 1.47 15.11 -4.02
C VAL A 27 0.40 14.03 -4.17
N ALA A 28 0.62 12.88 -3.55
CA ALA A 28 -0.32 11.76 -3.58
C ALA A 28 -0.54 11.18 -2.18
N THR A 29 -1.77 10.71 -1.94
CA THR A 29 -2.10 9.89 -0.78
C THR A 29 -2.02 8.43 -1.20
N VAL A 30 -1.12 7.65 -0.59
CA VAL A 30 -0.88 6.23 -0.90
C VAL A 30 -0.75 5.42 0.41
N PRO A 31 -0.90 4.09 0.39
CA PRO A 31 -0.56 3.25 1.53
C PRO A 31 0.90 3.42 1.94
N GLU A 32 1.19 3.34 3.24
CA GLU A 32 2.52 3.61 3.78
C GLU A 32 3.62 2.72 3.17
N LYS A 33 3.39 1.40 3.07
CA LYS A 33 4.33 0.45 2.45
C LYS A 33 4.70 0.84 1.02
N MET A 34 3.76 1.44 0.29
CA MET A 34 4.00 1.92 -1.07
C MET A 34 4.86 3.19 -1.06
N ALA A 35 4.55 4.14 -0.17
CA ALA A 35 5.38 5.33 0.01
C ALA A 35 6.83 4.96 0.35
N GLN A 36 7.03 4.02 1.27
CA GLN A 36 8.33 3.48 1.65
C GLN A 36 9.06 2.85 0.45
N SER A 37 8.39 2.01 -0.34
CA SER A 37 8.99 1.38 -1.53
C SER A 37 9.38 2.35 -2.65
N MET A 38 8.79 3.55 -2.66
CA MET A 38 9.00 4.55 -3.71
C MET A 38 9.93 5.68 -3.28
N ALA A 39 10.17 5.85 -1.98
CA ALA A 39 10.94 6.94 -1.42
C ALA A 39 12.36 6.98 -2.00
N GLU A 40 13.12 5.89 -1.87
CA GLU A 40 14.50 5.82 -2.35
C GLU A 40 14.58 5.81 -3.89
N PRO A 41 13.86 4.93 -4.63
CA PRO A 41 14.07 4.82 -6.08
C PRO A 41 13.69 6.07 -6.88
N PHE A 42 12.78 6.89 -6.34
CA PHE A 42 12.28 8.10 -6.99
C PHE A 42 12.73 9.39 -6.32
N GLY A 43 13.51 9.33 -5.24
CA GLY A 43 13.95 10.49 -4.47
C GLY A 43 12.78 11.26 -3.84
N LEU A 44 11.78 10.53 -3.32
CA LEU A 44 10.56 11.08 -2.74
C LEU A 44 10.63 11.09 -1.20
N ALA A 45 9.95 12.06 -0.60
CA ALA A 45 9.69 12.10 0.83
C ALA A 45 8.24 11.68 1.11
N TYR A 46 8.00 11.11 2.29
CA TYR A 46 6.67 10.74 2.76
C TYR A 46 6.50 11.13 4.23
N GLY A 47 5.25 11.23 4.69
CA GLY A 47 4.92 11.63 6.05
C GLY A 47 3.47 11.35 6.40
N ALA A 48 3.10 11.65 7.65
CA ALA A 48 1.76 11.40 8.17
C ALA A 48 0.70 12.19 7.39
N HIS A 49 -0.43 11.54 7.09
CA HIS A 49 -1.52 12.20 6.37
C HIS A 49 -2.20 13.26 7.25
N PRO A 50 -2.42 14.50 6.77
CA PRO A 50 -2.96 15.59 7.60
C PRO A 50 -4.43 15.40 7.99
N ALA A 51 -5.17 14.62 7.19
CA ALA A 51 -6.52 14.18 7.55
C ALA A 51 -6.48 12.82 8.25
N ARG A 52 -7.36 12.64 9.24
CA ARG A 52 -7.60 11.33 9.87
C ARG A 52 -8.26 10.39 8.85
N LEU A 53 -7.53 9.37 8.42
CA LEU A 53 -8.01 8.32 7.54
C LEU A 53 -8.13 7.01 8.34
N PRO A 54 -9.14 6.17 8.07
CA PRO A 54 -9.21 4.84 8.65
C PRO A 54 -8.02 4.00 8.17
N GLN A 55 -7.53 3.11 9.03
CA GLN A 55 -6.54 2.12 8.62
C GLN A 55 -7.17 1.05 7.73
N VAL A 56 -6.35 0.49 6.83
CA VAL A 56 -6.76 -0.57 5.91
C VAL A 56 -6.09 -1.87 6.34
N ALA A 57 -6.89 -2.86 6.73
CA ALA A 57 -6.39 -4.19 7.08
C ALA A 57 -6.09 -5.00 5.81
N ILE A 58 -4.89 -5.57 5.74
CA ILE A 58 -4.50 -6.52 4.68
C ILE A 58 -4.64 -7.93 5.24
N ASN A 59 -5.52 -8.72 4.63
CA ASN A 59 -5.88 -10.05 5.11
C ASN A 59 -5.48 -11.11 4.08
N LEU A 60 -5.04 -12.28 4.57
CA LEU A 60 -4.78 -13.46 3.75
C LEU A 60 -5.99 -14.38 3.76
N PHE A 61 -6.57 -14.65 2.59
CA PHE A 61 -7.73 -15.53 2.43
C PHE A 61 -7.38 -16.82 1.70
N TRP A 62 -8.05 -17.91 2.07
CA TRP A 62 -7.99 -19.18 1.37
C TRP A 62 -9.36 -19.85 1.41
N HIS A 63 -9.64 -20.71 0.43
CA HIS A 63 -10.88 -21.47 0.40
C HIS A 63 -10.81 -22.65 1.40
N THR A 64 -11.91 -22.97 2.08
CA THR A 64 -11.98 -24.05 3.08
C THR A 64 -11.47 -25.40 2.55
N ARG A 65 -11.74 -25.69 1.27
CA ARG A 65 -11.29 -26.91 0.58
C ARG A 65 -9.77 -27.14 0.62
N VAL A 66 -8.96 -26.07 0.63
CA VAL A 66 -7.49 -26.16 0.65
C VAL A 66 -6.90 -25.91 2.03
N HIS A 67 -7.74 -25.79 3.07
CA HIS A 67 -7.26 -25.45 4.41
C HIS A 67 -6.29 -26.48 5.01
N ARG A 68 -6.46 -27.76 4.66
CA ARG A 68 -5.62 -28.88 5.09
C ARG A 68 -4.57 -29.29 4.04
N ASP A 69 -4.48 -28.58 2.93
CA ASP A 69 -3.46 -28.84 1.92
C ASP A 69 -2.07 -28.42 2.46
N PRO A 70 -1.06 -29.31 2.50
CA PRO A 70 0.25 -29.00 3.07
C PRO A 70 0.97 -27.85 2.37
N ALA A 71 0.87 -27.74 1.04
CA ALA A 71 1.51 -26.66 0.29
C ALA A 71 0.86 -25.31 0.60
N ASN A 72 -0.48 -25.28 0.69
CA ASN A 72 -1.21 -24.09 1.11
C ASN A 72 -0.88 -23.67 2.55
N GLN A 73 -0.78 -24.63 3.48
CA GLN A 73 -0.38 -24.35 4.86
C GLN A 73 1.03 -23.77 4.95
N TRP A 74 1.98 -24.38 4.23
CA TRP A 74 3.36 -23.88 4.17
C TRP A 74 3.42 -22.44 3.64
N LEU A 75 2.75 -22.13 2.52
CA LEU A 75 2.77 -20.78 1.95
C LEU A 75 2.12 -19.76 2.90
N ARG A 76 1.01 -20.12 3.54
CA ARG A 76 0.37 -19.24 4.53
C ARG A 76 1.27 -18.96 5.73
N ALA A 77 1.95 -19.98 6.23
CA ALA A 77 2.91 -19.81 7.32
C ALA A 77 4.09 -18.91 6.90
N LEU A 78 4.63 -19.10 5.71
CA LEU A 78 5.70 -18.27 5.17
C LEU A 78 5.29 -16.80 5.01
N LEU A 79 4.09 -16.55 4.45
CA LEU A 79 3.58 -15.19 4.31
C LEU A 79 3.31 -14.53 5.66
N ALA A 80 2.84 -15.29 6.65
CA ALA A 80 2.65 -14.78 8.00
C ALA A 80 3.99 -14.43 8.66
N ASP A 81 5.01 -15.29 8.53
CA ASP A 81 6.35 -15.05 9.06
C ASP A 81 7.00 -13.78 8.46
N LEU A 82 6.82 -13.57 7.15
CA LEU A 82 7.41 -12.43 6.45
C LEU A 82 6.63 -11.11 6.60
N PHE A 83 5.31 -11.16 6.78
CA PHE A 83 4.45 -9.97 6.61
C PHE A 83 3.39 -9.77 7.69
N ALA A 84 3.19 -10.70 8.62
CA ALA A 84 2.26 -10.47 9.72
C ALA A 84 2.82 -9.39 10.64
N GLU A 85 2.05 -8.33 10.84
CA GLU A 85 2.35 -7.29 11.82
C GLU A 85 1.62 -7.63 13.11
N ALA A 86 2.28 -7.41 14.26
CA ALA A 86 1.61 -7.49 15.55
C ALA A 86 0.49 -6.44 15.60
N ALA A 87 -0.70 -6.85 16.02
CA ALA A 87 -1.87 -5.99 16.16
C ALA A 87 -1.69 -4.94 17.26
#